data_AF-A0A7S3V3Y8-F1
#
_entry.id   AF-A0A7S3V3Y8-F1
#
_cell.length_a   1.000
_cell.length_b   1.000
_cell.length_c   1.000
_cell.angle_alpha   90.00
_cell.angle_beta   90.00
_cell.angle_gamma   90.00
#
_symmetry.space_group_name_H-M   'P 1'
#
loop_
_entity.id
_entity.type
_entity.pdbx_description
1 polymer ?
#
loop_
_entity_poly.entity_id
_entity_poly.type
_entity_poly.pdbx_seq_one_letter_code
_entity_poly.pdbx_strand_id
1 'polypeptide(L)'
;MRLSKEHNDILTSLCTNYRTGPQSQQNQQSSNYDAYGGYDPSAYPAAYDLNIIAPPLNCPKWACVVLPCINHLPSMKLYQQIIPRDAEVRQGNDWICYDASSLNKGDIVRLSEGDVIPADVCLLSLGTDFVSDYKDHENDNENETNSKGSVPGVIGSTSSELIVDSSNVNGQRPQTISAKDNDDGSGTVEALELYAGSVVLQGEAIVVVTKIGKDTMLASMIAKGEWPPTSSTNATPASQQKGYEKVCQAEAV
;
A
#
# COMPACT_ATOMS: atom_id res chain seq x y z
N MET A 1 -12.75 -17.30 15.83
CA MET A 1 -13.06 -15.90 16.20
C MET A 1 -14.23 -15.43 15.33
N ARG A 2 -15.21 -14.74 15.89
CA ARG A 2 -16.29 -14.12 15.09
C ARG A 2 -15.75 -12.82 14.50
N LEU A 3 -15.61 -12.75 13.19
CA LEU A 3 -15.36 -11.50 12.48
C LEU A 3 -16.46 -10.50 12.85
N SER A 4 -16.08 -9.24 13.08
CA SER A 4 -17.05 -8.18 13.35
C SER A 4 -18.00 -8.05 12.16
N LYS A 5 -19.23 -7.62 12.43
CA LYS A 5 -20.25 -7.42 11.39
C LYS A 5 -19.76 -6.47 10.29
N GLU A 6 -18.95 -5.48 10.68
CA GLU A 6 -18.32 -4.51 9.78
C GLU A 6 -17.36 -5.16 8.77
N HIS A 7 -16.57 -6.15 9.17
CA HIS A 7 -15.67 -6.85 8.23
C HIS A 7 -16.44 -7.68 7.20
N ASN A 8 -17.57 -8.29 7.59
CA ASN A 8 -18.42 -9.04 6.65
C ASN A 8 -19.13 -8.11 5.65
N ASP A 9 -19.56 -6.92 6.09
CA ASP A 9 -20.20 -5.93 5.22
C ASP A 9 -19.20 -5.38 4.18
N ILE A 10 -17.93 -5.18 4.57
CA ILE A 10 -16.85 -4.78 3.65
C ILE A 10 -16.58 -5.88 2.60
N LEU A 11 -16.46 -7.13 3.02
CA LEU A 11 -16.23 -8.25 2.10
C LEU A 11 -17.41 -8.44 1.13
N THR A 12 -18.64 -8.26 1.60
CA THR A 12 -19.85 -8.38 0.76
C THR A 12 -19.98 -7.23 -0.25
N SER A 13 -19.60 -6.01 0.15
CA SER A 13 -19.56 -4.85 -0.73
C SER A 13 -18.49 -5.01 -1.82
N LEU A 14 -17.31 -5.52 -1.48
CA LEU A 14 -16.22 -5.81 -2.43
C LEU A 14 -16.64 -6.86 -3.47
N CYS A 15 -17.30 -7.95 -3.04
CA CYS A 15 -17.82 -8.98 -3.96
C CYS A 15 -18.86 -8.43 -4.95
N THR A 16 -19.64 -7.42 -4.54
CA THR A 16 -20.69 -6.84 -5.40
C THR A 16 -20.09 -5.93 -6.47
N ASN A 17 -19.11 -5.11 -6.10
CA ASN A 17 -18.41 -4.21 -7.04
C ASN A 17 -17.55 -4.97 -8.05
N TYR A 18 -17.00 -6.14 -7.69
CA TYR A 18 -16.24 -6.98 -8.62
C TYR A 18 -17.12 -7.59 -9.74
N ARG A 19 -18.42 -7.76 -9.48
CA ARG A 19 -19.37 -8.40 -10.41
C ARG A 19 -19.91 -7.42 -11.46
N THR A 20 -19.95 -6.14 -11.14
CA THR A 20 -20.31 -5.07 -12.07
C THR A 20 -19.07 -4.21 -12.30
N GLY A 21 -18.16 -4.67 -13.16
CA GLY A 21 -16.95 -3.92 -13.47
C GLY A 21 -17.26 -2.44 -13.79
N PRO A 22 -16.41 -1.48 -13.40
CA PRO A 22 -16.63 -0.07 -13.65
C PRO A 22 -16.46 0.20 -15.16
N GLN A 23 -17.49 -0.09 -15.95
CA GLN A 23 -17.51 0.30 -17.34
C GLN A 23 -17.72 1.81 -17.43
N SER A 24 -16.80 2.46 -18.16
CA SER A 24 -16.93 3.76 -18.82
C SER A 24 -16.74 5.05 -18.01
N GLN A 25 -15.55 5.29 -17.43
CA GLN A 25 -15.03 6.68 -17.27
C GLN A 25 -13.52 6.89 -17.49
N GLN A 26 -12.69 5.85 -17.67
CA GLN A 26 -11.23 5.99 -17.58
C GLN A 26 -10.47 6.40 -18.86
N ASN A 27 -11.14 6.74 -19.97
CA ASN A 27 -10.44 6.91 -21.27
C ASN A 27 -10.06 8.35 -21.67
N GLN A 28 -9.91 9.31 -20.74
CA GLN A 28 -9.56 10.70 -21.09
C GLN A 28 -8.56 11.45 -20.16
N GLN A 29 -7.77 10.80 -19.31
CA GLN A 29 -6.89 11.55 -18.38
C GLN A 29 -5.38 11.37 -18.56
N SER A 30 -4.94 10.77 -19.66
CA SER A 30 -3.52 10.72 -20.03
C SER A 30 -3.13 11.87 -20.97
N SER A 31 -3.37 13.13 -20.58
CA SER A 31 -2.75 14.32 -21.21
C SER A 31 -3.21 15.63 -20.57
N ASN A 32 -2.69 15.97 -19.38
CA ASN A 32 -2.50 17.37 -18.96
C ASN A 32 -1.77 17.42 -17.61
N TYR A 33 -0.46 17.23 -17.66
CA TYR A 33 0.43 17.69 -16.59
C TYR A 33 1.34 18.78 -17.16
N ASP A 34 0.76 19.88 -17.61
CA ASP A 34 1.45 21.16 -17.77
C ASP A 34 0.48 22.35 -17.71
N ALA A 35 0.99 23.44 -17.12
CA ALA A 35 0.52 24.83 -17.20
C ALA A 35 -0.58 25.35 -16.23
N TYR A 36 -0.11 26.15 -15.26
CA TYR A 36 -0.73 27.35 -14.67
C TYR A 36 -2.23 27.34 -14.26
N GLY A 37 -2.51 27.44 -12.96
CA GLY A 37 -3.83 27.87 -12.48
C GLY A 37 -3.89 27.96 -10.96
N GLY A 38 -4.33 29.11 -10.44
CA GLY A 38 -4.52 29.32 -9.00
C GLY A 38 -5.51 28.33 -8.40
N TYR A 39 -5.17 27.81 -7.23
CA TYR A 39 -6.04 26.93 -6.45
C TYR A 39 -7.25 27.71 -5.92
N ASP A 40 -8.40 27.58 -6.60
CA ASP A 40 -9.71 27.83 -6.00
C ASP A 40 -10.27 26.47 -5.52
N PRO A 41 -10.27 26.19 -4.20
CA PRO A 41 -10.71 24.90 -3.66
C PRO A 41 -12.23 24.66 -3.75
N SER A 42 -13.02 25.58 -4.32
CA SER A 42 -14.49 25.49 -4.33
C SER A 42 -15.13 24.99 -5.64
N ALA A 43 -14.37 24.83 -6.72
CA ALA A 43 -14.94 24.68 -8.07
C ALA A 43 -14.98 23.25 -8.65
N TYR A 44 -14.45 22.23 -7.96
CA TYR A 44 -14.48 20.84 -8.46
C TYR A 44 -15.45 19.97 -7.65
N PRO A 45 -16.39 19.28 -8.31
CA PRO A 45 -17.25 18.30 -7.64
C PRO A 45 -16.35 17.23 -7.02
N ALA A 46 -16.36 17.14 -5.69
CA ALA A 46 -15.66 16.17 -4.85
C ALA A 46 -14.45 15.51 -5.53
N ALA A 47 -13.27 16.14 -5.37
CA ALA A 47 -11.98 15.57 -5.71
C ALA A 47 -12.00 14.06 -5.45
N TYR A 48 -11.90 13.28 -6.52
CA TYR A 48 -11.62 11.86 -6.43
C TYR A 48 -10.44 11.71 -5.48
N ASP A 49 -10.59 10.87 -4.45
CA ASP A 49 -9.56 10.66 -3.42
C ASP A 49 -8.37 9.98 -4.11
N LEU A 50 -7.49 10.78 -4.71
CA LEU A 50 -6.26 10.32 -5.33
C LEU A 50 -5.36 9.67 -4.28
N ASN A 51 -4.62 8.65 -4.69
CA ASN A 51 -3.59 8.03 -3.86
C ASN A 51 -2.31 8.88 -3.85
N ILE A 52 -2.43 10.11 -3.34
CA ILE A 52 -1.32 11.05 -3.22
C ILE A 52 -1.05 11.31 -1.74
N ILE A 53 0.16 10.95 -1.32
CA ILE A 53 0.70 11.31 -0.01
C ILE A 53 1.38 12.68 -0.15
N ALA A 54 1.17 13.57 0.81
CA ALA A 54 1.79 14.89 0.78
C ALA A 54 3.24 14.80 1.29
N PRO A 55 4.19 15.58 0.71
CA PRO A 55 5.55 15.62 1.22
C PRO A 55 5.61 16.22 2.63
N PRO A 56 6.63 15.89 3.44
CA PRO A 56 6.76 16.37 4.82
C PRO A 56 6.93 17.88 4.93
N LEU A 57 7.39 18.54 3.86
CA LEU A 57 7.45 19.98 3.77
C LEU A 57 6.58 20.44 2.61
N ASN A 58 5.51 21.17 2.92
CA ASN A 58 4.67 21.81 1.92
C ASN A 58 5.31 23.11 1.45
N CYS A 59 6.42 23.00 0.73
CA CYS A 59 7.09 24.14 0.12
C CYS A 59 6.57 24.35 -1.31
N PRO A 60 6.23 25.59 -1.70
CA PRO A 60 5.87 25.87 -3.09
C PRO A 60 7.07 25.58 -4.00
N LYS A 61 6.83 25.13 -5.24
CA LYS A 61 7.88 24.75 -6.20
C LYS A 61 8.92 25.86 -6.47
N TRP A 62 8.57 27.13 -6.30
CA TRP A 62 9.55 28.22 -6.44
C TRP A 62 10.59 28.23 -5.31
N ALA A 63 10.20 27.78 -4.10
CA ALA A 63 11.10 27.78 -2.94
C ALA A 63 12.22 26.75 -3.09
N CYS A 64 11.99 25.62 -3.78
CA CYS A 64 13.06 24.63 -4.00
C CYS A 64 14.12 25.10 -5.01
N VAL A 65 13.80 26.07 -5.87
CA VAL A 65 14.78 26.71 -6.79
C VAL A 65 15.67 27.68 -6.01
N VAL A 66 15.11 28.39 -5.04
CA VAL A 66 15.84 29.35 -4.21
C VAL A 66 16.62 28.67 -3.09
N LEU A 67 16.14 27.52 -2.60
CA LEU A 67 16.73 26.76 -1.50
C LEU A 67 16.98 25.29 -1.92
N PRO A 68 18.06 25.03 -2.69
CA PRO A 68 18.43 23.67 -3.11
C PRO A 68 18.57 22.70 -1.92
N CYS A 69 18.91 23.24 -0.75
CA CYS A 69 19.10 22.51 0.49
C CYS A 69 17.87 21.72 0.95
N ILE A 70 16.65 22.11 0.54
CA ILE A 70 15.40 21.43 0.94
C ILE A 70 15.38 19.99 0.40
N ASN A 71 15.86 19.77 -0.82
CA ASN A 71 15.98 18.44 -1.42
C ASN A 71 17.09 17.59 -0.79
N HIS A 72 17.95 18.20 0.02
CA HIS A 72 19.02 17.50 0.74
C HIS A 72 18.67 17.17 2.19
N LEU A 73 17.49 17.60 2.67
CA LEU A 73 17.01 17.20 3.98
C LEU A 73 16.82 15.68 4.02
N PRO A 74 17.31 14.99 5.07
CA PRO A 74 17.19 13.54 5.19
C PRO A 74 15.76 13.04 5.05
N SER A 75 14.78 13.75 5.62
CA SER A 75 13.36 13.43 5.51
C SER A 75 12.85 13.49 4.08
N MET A 76 13.25 14.49 3.29
CA MET A 76 12.83 14.60 1.88
C MET A 76 13.45 13.50 1.01
N LYS A 77 14.70 13.12 1.27
CA LYS A 77 15.35 12.01 0.56
C LYS A 77 14.67 10.68 0.87
N LEU A 78 14.40 10.42 2.16
CA LEU A 78 13.71 9.21 2.57
C LEU A 78 12.30 9.16 1.99
N TYR A 79 11.60 10.30 1.94
CA TYR A 79 10.26 10.41 1.37
C TYR A 79 10.27 9.97 -0.10
N GLN A 80 11.25 10.44 -0.89
CA GLN A 80 11.39 10.03 -2.29
C GLN A 80 11.70 8.53 -2.48
N GLN A 81 12.26 7.86 -1.46
CA GLN A 81 12.55 6.43 -1.51
C GLN A 81 11.34 5.56 -1.16
N ILE A 82 10.43 6.07 -0.32
CA ILE A 82 9.25 5.34 0.15
C ILE A 82 7.97 5.67 -0.62
N ILE A 83 8.04 6.53 -1.63
CA ILE A 83 6.89 6.82 -2.48
C ILE A 83 6.92 5.87 -3.69
N PRO A 84 5.86 5.06 -3.88
CA PRO A 84 5.75 4.16 -5.02
C PRO A 84 5.67 4.97 -6.32
N ARG A 85 6.09 4.37 -7.44
CA ARG A 85 5.93 4.96 -8.77
C ARG A 85 4.83 4.27 -9.56
N ASP A 86 4.81 2.95 -9.49
CA ASP A 86 3.86 2.09 -10.17
C ASP A 86 3.34 1.00 -9.23
N ALA A 87 2.28 0.34 -9.66
CA ALA A 87 1.72 -0.82 -8.98
C ALA A 87 1.11 -1.77 -10.02
N GLU A 88 1.32 -3.08 -9.87
CA GLU A 88 0.70 -4.10 -10.70
C GLU A 88 -0.68 -4.45 -10.13
N VAL A 89 -1.74 -4.08 -10.84
CA VAL A 89 -3.14 -4.21 -10.38
C VAL A 89 -3.87 -5.27 -11.20
N ARG A 90 -4.73 -6.04 -10.55
CA ARG A 90 -5.64 -6.98 -11.21
C ARG A 90 -6.82 -6.23 -11.81
N GLN A 91 -7.01 -6.35 -13.13
CA GLN A 91 -8.20 -5.85 -13.80
C GLN A 91 -8.85 -6.99 -14.60
N GLY A 92 -9.94 -7.54 -14.06
CA GLY A 92 -10.57 -8.73 -14.62
C GLY A 92 -9.64 -9.93 -14.54
N ASN A 93 -9.16 -10.40 -15.71
CA ASN A 93 -8.30 -11.57 -15.83
C ASN A 93 -6.82 -11.25 -16.11
N ASP A 94 -6.49 -9.97 -16.26
CA ASP A 94 -5.15 -9.51 -16.62
C ASP A 94 -4.52 -8.72 -15.46
N TRP A 95 -3.19 -8.76 -15.41
CA TRP A 95 -2.37 -7.91 -14.53
C TRP A 95 -1.84 -6.73 -15.35
N ILE A 96 -2.07 -5.52 -14.86
CA ILE A 96 -1.75 -4.28 -15.56
C ILE A 96 -1.01 -3.35 -14.60
N CYS A 97 0.11 -2.77 -15.05
CA CYS A 97 0.84 -1.77 -14.28
C CYS A 97 0.17 -0.39 -14.45
N TYR A 98 -0.19 0.23 -13.33
CA TYR A 98 -0.70 1.60 -13.25
C TYR A 98 0.29 2.52 -12.54
N ASP A 99 0.12 3.82 -12.72
CA ASP A 99 0.69 4.80 -11.81
C ASP A 99 0.07 4.61 -10.42
N ALA A 100 0.93 4.52 -9.39
CA ALA A 100 0.48 4.29 -8.02
C ALA A 100 -0.49 5.37 -7.52
N SER A 101 -0.43 6.58 -8.10
CA SER A 101 -1.35 7.69 -7.79
C SER A 101 -2.81 7.41 -8.17
N SER A 102 -3.03 6.51 -9.13
CA SER A 102 -4.35 6.18 -9.70
C SER A 102 -5.06 5.02 -9.00
N LEU A 103 -4.45 4.45 -7.96
CA LEU A 103 -5.03 3.36 -7.17
C LEU A 103 -6.27 3.82 -6.39
N ASN A 104 -7.26 2.93 -6.32
CA ASN A 104 -8.50 3.11 -5.56
C ASN A 104 -8.62 2.07 -4.44
N LYS A 105 -9.45 2.37 -3.45
CA LYS A 105 -9.82 1.40 -2.41
C LYS A 105 -10.53 0.20 -3.05
N GLY A 106 -10.11 -1.00 -2.69
CA GLY A 106 -10.62 -2.25 -3.25
C GLY A 106 -9.84 -2.80 -4.44
N ASP A 107 -8.89 -2.04 -5.00
CA ASP A 107 -8.01 -2.55 -6.05
C ASP A 107 -7.14 -3.71 -5.49
N ILE A 108 -6.95 -4.75 -6.29
CA ILE A 108 -6.12 -5.91 -5.93
C ILE A 108 -4.75 -5.70 -6.55
N VAL A 109 -3.71 -5.67 -5.72
CA VAL A 109 -2.34 -5.39 -6.12
C VAL A 109 -1.50 -6.64 -5.91
N ARG A 110 -0.59 -6.90 -6.85
CA ARG A 110 0.47 -7.89 -6.69
C ARG A 110 1.74 -7.19 -6.19
N LEU A 111 2.35 -7.78 -5.17
CA LEU A 111 3.60 -7.32 -4.58
C LEU A 111 4.70 -8.34 -4.86
N SER A 112 5.87 -7.84 -5.23
CA SER A 112 7.09 -8.62 -5.47
C SER A 112 8.25 -8.10 -4.62
N GLU A 113 9.32 -8.88 -4.54
CA GLU A 113 10.55 -8.48 -3.87
C GLU A 113 11.10 -7.15 -4.43
N GLY A 114 11.39 -6.21 -3.54
CA GLY A 114 11.88 -4.87 -3.89
C GLY A 114 10.79 -3.82 -4.04
N ASP A 115 9.51 -4.21 -4.07
CA ASP A 115 8.41 -3.26 -4.25
C ASP A 115 8.18 -2.39 -3.02
N VAL A 116 7.82 -1.13 -3.27
CA VAL A 116 7.33 -0.21 -2.26
C VAL A 116 5.80 -0.31 -2.22
N ILE A 117 5.24 -0.62 -1.06
CA ILE A 117 3.80 -0.80 -0.91
C ILE A 117 3.09 0.54 -1.17
N PRO A 118 2.16 0.60 -2.15
CA PRO A 118 1.74 1.87 -2.68
C PRO A 118 0.64 2.59 -1.88
N ALA A 119 -0.04 1.87 -1.00
CA ALA A 119 -1.17 2.31 -0.19
C ALA A 119 -1.22 1.46 1.10
N ASP A 120 -2.13 1.75 2.03
CA ASP A 120 -2.38 0.77 3.10
C ASP A 120 -3.20 -0.37 2.48
N VAL A 121 -2.75 -1.60 2.68
CA VAL A 121 -3.29 -2.80 2.03
C VAL A 121 -3.55 -3.90 3.05
N CYS A 122 -4.48 -4.80 2.74
CA CYS A 122 -4.71 -6.02 3.50
C CYS A 122 -4.24 -7.23 2.70
N LEU A 123 -3.48 -8.10 3.35
CA LEU A 123 -2.95 -9.32 2.74
C LEU A 123 -4.08 -10.32 2.44
N LEU A 124 -4.17 -10.77 1.19
CA LEU A 124 -5.13 -11.79 0.76
C LEU A 124 -4.47 -13.16 0.63
N SER A 125 -3.31 -13.23 -0.03
CA SER A 125 -2.58 -14.47 -0.26
C SER A 125 -1.09 -14.23 -0.32
N LEU A 126 -0.30 -15.24 0.06
CA LEU A 126 1.12 -15.31 -0.22
C LEU A 126 1.35 -16.01 -1.57
N GLY A 127 2.44 -15.64 -2.26
CA GLY A 127 2.80 -16.12 -3.58
C GLY A 127 2.05 -15.44 -4.74
N THR A 128 2.30 -15.94 -5.95
CA THR A 128 1.77 -15.37 -7.21
C THR A 128 0.48 -16.02 -7.68
N ASP A 129 0.14 -17.12 -7.02
CA ASP A 129 -0.79 -18.12 -7.53
C ASP A 129 -2.12 -17.87 -6.82
N PHE A 130 -2.92 -16.94 -7.34
CA PHE A 130 -4.33 -16.94 -6.97
C PHE A 130 -4.99 -18.11 -7.71
N VAL A 131 -4.82 -19.33 -7.20
CA VAL A 131 -5.63 -20.46 -7.63
C VAL A 131 -7.04 -20.19 -7.13
N SER A 132 -7.83 -19.50 -7.94
CA SER A 132 -9.28 -19.53 -7.75
C SER A 132 -9.67 -20.98 -7.95
N ASP A 133 -9.90 -21.69 -6.85
CA ASP A 133 -10.34 -23.08 -6.80
C ASP A 133 -11.78 -23.16 -7.34
N TYR A 134 -11.99 -22.77 -8.61
CA TYR A 134 -13.20 -23.07 -9.35
C TYR A 134 -13.11 -24.56 -9.67
N LYS A 135 -13.51 -25.38 -8.69
CA LYS A 135 -13.95 -26.73 -8.98
C LYS A 135 -15.23 -26.61 -9.79
N ASP A 136 -15.06 -26.56 -11.11
CA ASP A 136 -16.13 -26.93 -12.02
C ASP A 136 -16.52 -28.36 -11.64
N HIS A 137 -17.63 -28.47 -10.92
CA HIS A 137 -18.35 -29.71 -10.72
C HIS A 137 -18.93 -30.13 -12.09
N GLU A 138 -18.07 -30.59 -13.01
CA GLU A 138 -18.53 -31.50 -14.05
C GLU A 138 -18.68 -32.88 -13.41
N ASN A 139 -19.96 -33.19 -13.14
CA ASN A 139 -20.44 -34.51 -12.80
C ASN A 139 -20.02 -35.56 -13.86
N ASP A 140 -19.62 -36.70 -13.31
CA ASP A 140 -19.83 -38.07 -13.78
C ASP A 140 -19.25 -38.48 -15.14
N ASN A 141 -18.09 -39.13 -15.11
CA ASN A 141 -17.97 -40.47 -15.68
C ASN A 141 -16.74 -41.22 -15.15
N GLU A 142 -17.03 -42.39 -14.58
CA GLU A 142 -16.07 -43.38 -14.11
C GLU A 142 -15.23 -43.91 -15.27
N ASN A 143 -13.91 -43.73 -15.22
CA ASN A 143 -13.01 -44.75 -15.73
C ASN A 143 -11.61 -44.61 -15.12
N GLU A 144 -11.30 -45.56 -14.23
CA GLU A 144 -9.95 -45.86 -13.79
C GLU A 144 -9.10 -46.29 -14.99
N THR A 145 -7.98 -45.61 -15.24
CA THR A 145 -6.73 -46.32 -15.58
C THR A 145 -5.51 -45.49 -15.17
N ASN A 146 -4.78 -46.05 -14.22
CA ASN A 146 -3.34 -45.93 -14.00
C ASN A 146 -2.54 -45.20 -15.08
N SER A 147 -1.98 -44.05 -14.72
CA SER A 147 -0.74 -43.57 -15.34
C SER A 147 0.09 -42.78 -14.32
N LYS A 148 1.13 -43.45 -13.80
CA LYS A 148 2.34 -42.80 -13.32
C LYS A 148 2.92 -41.98 -14.47
N GLY A 149 2.68 -40.68 -14.44
CA GLY A 149 3.25 -39.72 -15.38
C GLY A 149 3.56 -38.44 -14.63
N SER A 150 4.73 -38.39 -13.98
CA SER A 150 5.36 -37.12 -13.60
C SER A 150 5.59 -36.33 -14.88
N VAL A 151 4.76 -35.31 -15.11
CA VAL A 151 5.02 -34.27 -16.10
C VAL A 151 5.88 -33.20 -15.41
N PRO A 152 7.03 -32.79 -16.00
CA PRO A 152 7.82 -31.69 -15.49
C PRO A 152 7.24 -30.38 -16.04
N GLY A 153 6.67 -29.52 -15.19
CA GLY A 153 6.06 -28.29 -15.71
C GLY A 153 5.67 -27.31 -14.62
N VAL A 154 6.57 -26.36 -14.37
CA VAL A 154 6.39 -25.17 -13.53
C VAL A 154 6.14 -25.48 -12.05
N ILE A 155 7.22 -25.78 -11.33
CA ILE A 155 7.29 -25.53 -9.89
C ILE A 155 7.27 -24.01 -9.76
N GLY A 156 6.08 -23.41 -9.72
CA GLY A 156 5.91 -22.05 -9.23
C GLY A 156 6.58 -22.02 -7.86
N SER A 157 7.55 -21.14 -7.66
CA SER A 157 8.10 -20.89 -6.33
C SER A 157 6.98 -20.26 -5.51
N THR A 158 6.16 -21.09 -4.89
CA THR A 158 5.18 -20.64 -3.90
C THR A 158 5.99 -20.15 -2.71
N SER A 159 6.32 -18.86 -2.69
CA SER A 159 6.97 -18.25 -1.52
C SER A 159 5.99 -18.33 -0.36
N SER A 160 6.19 -19.29 0.55
CA SER A 160 5.36 -19.47 1.74
C SER A 160 5.59 -18.39 2.80
N GLU A 161 6.54 -17.49 2.55
CA GLU A 161 6.95 -16.41 3.45
C GLU A 161 7.04 -15.09 2.67
N LEU A 162 6.54 -14.01 3.30
CA LEU A 162 6.70 -12.63 2.88
C LEU A 162 7.41 -11.86 4.01
N ILE A 163 8.50 -11.17 3.69
CA ILE A 163 9.22 -10.31 4.64
C ILE A 163 9.03 -8.86 4.21
N VAL A 164 8.49 -8.03 5.10
CA VAL A 164 8.20 -6.62 4.84
C VAL A 164 8.92 -5.72 5.84
N ASP A 165 9.71 -4.77 5.35
CA ASP A 165 10.33 -3.73 6.16
C ASP A 165 9.43 -2.50 6.26
N SER A 166 8.91 -2.25 7.47
CA SER A 166 8.11 -1.07 7.79
C SER A 166 8.89 -0.04 8.62
N SER A 167 10.21 -0.22 8.79
CA SER A 167 11.04 0.63 9.65
C SER A 167 11.02 2.10 9.24
N ASN A 168 10.92 2.38 7.95
CA ASN A 168 10.83 3.75 7.43
C ASN A 168 9.47 4.42 7.69
N VAL A 169 8.43 3.64 8.00
CA VAL A 169 7.06 4.15 8.24
C VAL A 169 6.80 4.26 9.73
N ASN A 170 6.87 3.14 10.45
CA ASN A 170 6.46 3.02 11.85
C ASN A 170 7.62 2.74 12.82
N GLY A 171 8.86 2.63 12.32
CA GLY A 171 10.05 2.33 13.14
C GLY A 171 10.12 0.90 13.66
N GLN A 172 9.19 0.02 13.25
CA GLN A 172 9.22 -1.38 13.63
C GLN A 172 10.27 -2.15 12.83
N ARG A 173 10.73 -3.28 13.40
CA ARG A 173 11.63 -4.20 12.69
C ARG A 173 10.90 -4.89 11.53
N PRO A 174 11.63 -5.38 10.52
CA PRO A 174 11.05 -6.19 9.46
C PRO A 174 10.18 -7.31 10.01
N GLN A 175 8.99 -7.47 9.43
CA GLN A 175 8.02 -8.47 9.81
C GLN A 175 8.08 -9.64 8.83
N THR A 176 8.22 -10.85 9.37
CA THR A 176 8.08 -12.10 8.63
C THR A 176 6.64 -12.57 8.74
N ILE A 177 6.02 -12.85 7.60
CA ILE A 177 4.64 -13.31 7.47
C ILE A 177 4.68 -14.66 6.78
N SER A 178 4.26 -15.70 7.50
CA SER A 178 4.19 -17.05 6.96
C SER A 178 2.75 -17.55 6.92
N ALA A 179 2.43 -18.37 5.92
CA ALA A 179 1.18 -19.10 5.90
C ALA A 179 1.14 -20.06 7.10
N LYS A 180 0.02 -20.11 7.81
CA LYS A 180 -0.23 -21.20 8.76
C LYS A 180 -0.60 -22.42 7.93
N ASP A 181 0.19 -23.48 8.03
CA ASP A 181 -0.15 -24.78 7.46
C ASP A 181 -1.40 -25.30 8.18
N ASN A 182 -2.55 -25.16 7.54
CA ASN A 182 -3.74 -25.91 7.94
C ASN A 182 -3.62 -27.30 7.31
N ASP A 183 -3.89 -28.33 8.10
CA ASP A 183 -3.86 -29.75 7.68
C ASP A 183 -4.78 -30.05 6.47
N ASP A 184 -5.71 -29.15 6.18
CA ASP A 184 -6.69 -29.25 5.08
C ASP A 184 -6.17 -28.74 3.71
N GLY A 185 -4.89 -28.36 3.60
CA GLY A 185 -4.28 -27.91 2.33
C GLY A 185 -4.74 -26.54 1.82
N SER A 186 -5.73 -25.92 2.47
CA SER A 186 -6.13 -24.53 2.27
C SER A 186 -5.38 -23.64 3.26
N GLY A 187 -4.20 -23.17 2.87
CA GLY A 187 -3.43 -22.19 3.65
C GLY A 187 -4.21 -20.87 3.77
N THR A 188 -4.85 -20.62 4.91
CA THR A 188 -5.50 -19.34 5.17
C THR A 188 -4.49 -18.40 5.82
N VAL A 189 -4.20 -17.29 5.17
CA VAL A 189 -3.38 -16.24 5.76
C VAL A 189 -4.26 -15.41 6.71
N GLU A 190 -3.74 -15.10 7.89
CA GLU A 190 -4.43 -14.18 8.81
C GLU A 190 -4.46 -12.78 8.18
N ALA A 191 -5.63 -12.15 8.16
CA ALA A 191 -5.78 -10.82 7.60
C ALA A 191 -4.82 -9.85 8.29
N LEU A 192 -3.80 -9.41 7.56
CA LEU A 192 -2.73 -8.56 8.06
C LEU A 192 -2.67 -7.28 7.23
N GLU A 193 -2.66 -6.14 7.92
CA GLU A 193 -2.55 -4.82 7.29
C GLU A 193 -1.07 -4.46 7.09
N LEU A 194 -0.72 -4.08 5.87
CA LEU A 194 0.59 -3.54 5.49
C LEU A 194 0.43 -2.05 5.14
N TYR A 195 1.46 -1.26 5.40
CA TYR A 195 1.35 0.20 5.33
C TYR A 195 2.03 0.78 4.08
N ALA A 196 1.48 1.90 3.58
CA ALA A 196 2.06 2.65 2.49
C ALA A 196 3.51 3.06 2.79
N GLY A 197 4.41 2.85 1.85
CA GLY A 197 5.83 3.18 1.96
C GLY A 197 6.71 2.13 2.66
N SER A 198 6.14 1.03 3.13
CA SER A 198 6.91 -0.16 3.51
C SER A 198 7.52 -0.83 2.26
N VAL A 199 8.61 -1.57 2.45
CA VAL A 199 9.33 -2.24 1.35
C VAL A 199 9.24 -3.75 1.52
N VAL A 200 8.91 -4.46 0.44
CA VAL A 200 8.95 -5.92 0.42
C VAL A 200 10.39 -6.37 0.26
N LEU A 201 10.94 -7.02 1.29
CA LEU A 201 12.32 -7.51 1.28
C LEU A 201 12.47 -8.88 0.65
N GLN A 202 11.43 -9.72 0.77
CA GLN A 202 11.45 -11.08 0.24
C GLN A 202 10.02 -11.60 0.07
N GLY A 203 9.81 -12.39 -0.98
CA GLY A 203 8.55 -13.08 -1.25
C GLY A 203 7.61 -12.28 -2.14
N GLU A 204 6.50 -12.93 -2.50
CA GLU A 204 5.45 -12.34 -3.33
C GLU A 204 4.12 -12.45 -2.59
N ALA A 205 3.20 -11.53 -2.86
CA ALA A 205 1.89 -11.52 -2.24
C ALA A 205 0.83 -10.84 -3.10
N ILE A 206 -0.42 -11.21 -2.84
CA ILE A 206 -1.59 -10.55 -3.38
C ILE A 206 -2.29 -9.83 -2.23
N VAL A 207 -2.56 -8.56 -2.43
CA VAL A 207 -3.13 -7.67 -1.41
C VAL A 207 -4.30 -6.87 -1.98
N VAL A 208 -5.16 -6.36 -1.11
CA VAL A 208 -6.24 -5.44 -1.48
C VAL A 208 -6.02 -4.07 -0.85
N VAL A 209 -6.21 -3.01 -1.60
CA VAL A 209 -6.07 -1.63 -1.12
C VAL A 209 -7.20 -1.29 -0.14
N THR A 210 -6.86 -0.88 1.08
CA THR A 210 -7.82 -0.52 2.13
C THR A 210 -7.89 0.99 2.36
N LYS A 211 -6.74 1.69 2.40
CA LYS A 211 -6.68 3.16 2.57
C LYS A 211 -5.71 3.77 1.55
N ILE A 212 -6.05 4.96 1.05
CA ILE A 212 -5.28 5.67 0.02
C ILE A 212 -5.05 7.13 0.42
N GLY A 213 -4.01 7.73 -0.13
CA GLY A 213 -3.70 9.15 0.01
C GLY A 213 -3.63 9.59 1.47
N LYS A 214 -4.43 10.61 1.82
CA LYS A 214 -4.48 11.22 3.17
C LYS A 214 -4.92 10.28 4.29
N ASP A 215 -5.63 9.20 3.95
CA ASP A 215 -6.16 8.24 4.93
C ASP A 215 -5.12 7.19 5.35
N THR A 216 -3.97 7.12 4.66
CA THR A 216 -2.91 6.17 4.97
C THR A 216 -2.21 6.50 6.30
N MET A 217 -1.68 5.48 6.97
CA MET A 217 -0.90 5.66 8.19
C MET A 217 0.28 6.62 7.97
N LEU A 218 1.00 6.45 6.85
CA LEU A 218 2.14 7.29 6.48
C LEU A 218 1.74 8.77 6.32
N ALA A 219 0.67 9.06 5.58
CA ALA A 219 0.18 10.43 5.41
C ALA A 219 -0.21 11.07 6.74
N SER A 220 -0.86 10.31 7.63
CA SER A 220 -1.20 10.78 8.98
C SER A 220 0.05 11.11 9.80
N MET A 221 1.10 10.28 9.76
CA MET A 221 2.35 10.55 10.50
C MET A 221 3.09 11.77 9.96
N ILE A 222 3.12 11.93 8.63
CA ILE A 222 3.69 13.12 7.98
C ILE A 222 2.93 14.38 8.38
N ALA A 223 1.60 14.35 8.34
CA ALA A 223 0.75 15.49 8.70
C ALA A 223 0.93 15.93 10.16
N LYS A 224 1.23 14.99 11.07
CA LYS A 224 1.53 15.26 12.48
C LYS A 224 2.98 15.70 12.73
N GLY A 225 3.87 15.62 11.74
CA GLY A 225 5.30 15.87 11.92
C GLY A 225 6.02 14.79 12.76
N GLU A 226 5.43 13.60 12.88
CA GLU A 226 5.99 12.46 13.62
C GLU A 226 6.90 11.59 12.73
N TRP A 227 6.89 11.83 11.41
CA TRP A 227 7.71 11.15 10.43
C TRP A 227 8.92 12.00 10.03
N PRO A 228 10.13 11.42 9.86
CA PRO A 228 10.47 9.99 9.99
C PRO A 228 10.50 9.49 11.44
N PRO A 229 10.21 8.21 11.68
CA PRO A 229 10.26 7.64 13.02
C PRO A 229 11.68 7.73 13.59
N THR A 230 11.85 8.47 14.67
CA THR A 230 13.13 8.48 15.39
C THR A 230 13.26 7.15 16.14
N SER A 231 14.32 6.40 15.88
CA SER A 231 14.60 5.08 16.46
C SER A 231 14.81 5.06 18.00
N SER A 232 14.54 6.17 18.69
CA SER A 232 14.79 6.40 20.12
C SER A 232 13.59 6.15 21.04
N THR A 233 12.40 5.80 20.54
CA THR A 233 11.20 5.67 21.39
C THR A 233 11.03 4.30 22.04
N ASN A 234 12.06 3.87 22.77
CA ASN A 234 11.90 3.06 24.00
C ASN A 234 12.11 3.94 25.26
N ALA A 235 12.03 5.26 25.13
CA ALA A 235 12.01 6.17 26.26
C ALA A 235 10.55 6.54 26.58
N THR A 236 10.03 5.91 27.64
CA THR A 236 9.12 6.42 28.67
C THR A 236 8.35 7.73 28.36
N PRO A 237 7.02 7.80 28.60
CA PRO A 237 6.25 9.01 28.37
C PRO A 237 6.73 10.15 29.27
N ALA A 238 7.50 11.09 28.72
CA ALA A 238 7.82 12.35 29.37
C ALA A 238 6.67 13.33 29.10
N SER A 239 5.76 13.40 30.09
CA SER A 239 5.04 14.62 30.40
C SER A 239 6.01 15.82 30.39
N GLN A 240 5.84 16.77 29.48
CA GLN A 240 6.01 18.23 29.66
C GLN A 240 6.09 18.95 28.30
N GLN A 241 4.93 19.34 27.78
CA GLN A 241 4.87 20.59 27.00
C GLN A 241 5.01 21.75 28.00
N LYS A 242 6.19 22.36 28.07
CA LYS A 242 6.36 23.69 28.69
C LYS A 242 7.36 24.51 27.87
N GLY A 243 6.80 25.49 27.15
CA GLY A 243 7.34 26.83 26.95
C GLY A 243 8.68 26.97 26.24
N TYR A 244 8.62 27.30 24.95
CA TYR A 244 9.61 28.19 24.33
C TYR A 244 8.92 29.53 24.06
N GLU A 245 8.92 30.42 25.05
CA GLU A 245 8.65 31.83 24.85
C GLU A 245 9.88 32.60 25.37
N LYS A 246 10.52 33.37 24.46
CA LYS A 246 11.60 34.36 24.71
C LYS A 246 12.94 33.74 25.15
N VAL A 247 14.08 34.08 24.55
CA VAL A 247 14.75 35.39 24.68
C VAL A 247 15.58 35.69 23.43
N CYS A 248 15.23 36.76 22.71
CA CYS A 248 16.20 37.56 21.97
C CYS A 248 16.17 38.96 22.61
N GLN A 249 16.99 39.18 23.64
CA GLN A 249 17.39 40.52 24.03
C GLN A 249 18.84 40.69 23.60
N ALA A 250 19.01 41.57 22.62
CA ALA A 250 20.28 42.16 22.26
C ALA A 250 20.70 43.12 23.37
N GLU A 251 21.92 42.98 23.88
CA GLU A 251 22.63 44.11 24.47
C GLU A 251 23.56 44.67 23.39
N ALA A 252 23.18 45.85 22.90
CA ALA A 252 24.09 46.82 22.36
C ALA A 252 24.42 47.80 23.49
N VAL A 253 25.72 48.04 23.70
CA VAL A 253 26.44 49.27 24.09
C VAL A 253 27.72 48.87 24.83
#